data_AF-A0A9D2C325-F1
#
_entry.id   AF-A0A9D2C325-F1
#
_cell.length_a   1.000
_cell.length_b   1.000
_cell.length_c   1.000
_cell.angle_alpha   90.00
_cell.angle_beta   90.00
_cell.angle_gamma   90.00
#
_symmetry.space_group_name_H-M   'P 1'
#
loop_
_entity.id
_entity.type
_entity.pdbx_description
1 polymer ?
#
loop_
_entity_poly.entity_id
_entity_poly.type
_entity_poly.pdbx_seq_one_letter_code
_entity_poly.pdbx_strand_id
1 'polypeptide(L)'
;MKKRKAAKKWLCILTAGLIATGGCLAAVPAFAADTAEAEIVADWKFDSDYFASGSLETGDLVIQDASGNGNNLELNTERVESGKTAADYMSFPEDSIQGESGTESLSMNPKSPSEKKIGAFFETVSGAPMNTEEFKEGYTIEAIIKIPDDSTLSAWSSVFGQKGTGKLAGMTGGEVEAN
;
A
#
# COMPACT_ATOMS: atom_id res chain seq x y z
N MET A 1 -25.44 -10.72 -35.78
CA MET A 1 -24.09 -11.00 -36.32
C MET A 1 -23.06 -10.60 -35.28
N LYS A 2 -22.27 -11.56 -34.81
CA LYS A 2 -21.19 -11.40 -33.81
C LYS A 2 -19.98 -10.70 -34.43
N LYS A 3 -19.35 -9.78 -33.71
CA LYS A 3 -17.89 -9.54 -33.83
C LYS A 3 -17.31 -9.35 -32.44
N ARG A 4 -16.80 -10.47 -31.88
CA ARG A 4 -15.93 -10.50 -30.71
C ARG A 4 -14.58 -9.90 -31.13
N LYS A 5 -14.11 -8.86 -30.45
CA LYS A 5 -12.73 -8.38 -30.63
C LYS A 5 -11.80 -9.29 -29.84
N ALA A 6 -10.84 -9.87 -30.55
CA ALA A 6 -9.88 -10.84 -30.03
C ALA A 6 -8.86 -10.16 -29.12
N ALA A 7 -8.63 -10.76 -27.95
CA ALA A 7 -7.53 -10.43 -27.05
C ALA A 7 -6.20 -10.76 -27.74
N LYS A 8 -5.29 -9.79 -27.79
CA LYS A 8 -3.96 -9.94 -28.37
C LYS A 8 -3.02 -10.42 -27.27
N LYS A 9 -2.92 -11.74 -27.07
CA LYS A 9 -1.89 -12.36 -26.23
C LYS A 9 -0.52 -12.07 -26.85
N TRP A 10 0.32 -11.30 -26.16
CA TRP A 10 1.75 -11.25 -26.44
C TRP A 10 2.40 -12.50 -25.85
N LEU A 11 2.96 -13.33 -26.72
CA LEU A 11 3.77 -14.47 -26.36
C LEU A 11 5.24 -14.06 -26.57
N CYS A 12 5.93 -13.68 -25.50
CA CYS A 12 7.38 -13.52 -25.55
C CYS A 12 8.03 -14.91 -25.42
N ILE A 13 8.48 -15.47 -26.54
CA ILE A 13 9.36 -16.64 -26.54
C ILE A 13 10.79 -16.13 -26.36
N LEU A 14 11.36 -16.29 -25.17
CA LEU A 14 12.80 -16.15 -24.94
C LEU A 14 13.48 -17.48 -25.30
N THR A 15 14.06 -17.55 -26.49
CA THR A 15 15.02 -18.60 -26.86
C THR A 15 16.34 -18.36 -26.13
N ALA A 16 16.65 -19.19 -25.12
CA ALA A 16 17.98 -19.25 -24.54
C ALA A 16 18.93 -19.99 -25.50
N GLY A 17 19.89 -19.27 -26.08
CA GLY A 17 20.98 -19.85 -26.86
C GLY A 17 22.04 -20.46 -25.93
N LEU A 18 22.22 -21.78 -25.99
CA LEU A 18 23.28 -22.50 -25.30
C LEU A 18 24.50 -22.60 -26.22
N ILE A 19 25.59 -21.88 -25.92
CA ILE A 19 26.90 -22.18 -26.51
C ILE A 19 27.65 -23.04 -25.49
N ALA A 20 27.78 -24.33 -25.81
CA ALA A 20 28.57 -25.28 -25.04
C ALA A 20 30.03 -25.24 -25.52
N THR A 21 30.93 -24.75 -24.67
CA THR A 21 32.36 -25.07 -24.76
C THR A 21 32.80 -25.68 -23.43
N GLY A 22 33.40 -26.86 -23.52
CA GLY A 22 33.56 -27.82 -22.44
C GLY A 22 34.34 -27.33 -21.23
N GLY A 23 33.79 -27.69 -20.07
CA GLY A 23 34.45 -27.72 -18.78
C GLY A 23 33.48 -28.38 -17.80
N CYS A 24 33.93 -29.39 -17.04
CA CYS A 24 33.13 -30.03 -16.00
C CYS A 24 32.57 -28.99 -15.03
N LEU A 25 31.29 -28.67 -15.16
CA LEU A 25 30.50 -28.08 -14.08
C LEU A 25 29.68 -29.22 -13.51
N ALA A 26 29.97 -29.56 -12.25
CA ALA A 26 29.03 -30.35 -11.46
C ALA A 26 27.67 -29.67 -11.57
N ALA A 27 26.66 -30.42 -12.01
CA ALA A 27 25.29 -29.94 -12.04
C ALA A 27 24.88 -29.68 -10.59
N VAL A 28 25.07 -28.43 -10.13
CA VAL A 28 24.29 -27.91 -9.02
C VAL A 28 22.85 -28.05 -9.50
N PRO A 29 21.96 -28.75 -8.77
CA PRO A 29 20.56 -28.68 -9.13
C PRO A 29 20.22 -27.20 -9.11
N ALA A 30 19.89 -26.64 -10.27
CA ALA A 30 19.20 -25.39 -10.30
C ALA A 30 17.97 -25.64 -9.43
N PHE A 31 17.93 -25.00 -8.26
CA PHE A 31 16.66 -24.81 -7.58
C PHE A 31 15.80 -24.14 -8.63
N ALA A 32 14.92 -24.92 -9.24
CA ALA A 32 13.75 -24.35 -9.88
C ALA A 32 13.09 -23.61 -8.73
N ALA A 33 13.34 -22.29 -8.67
CA ALA A 33 12.53 -21.41 -7.87
C ALA A 33 11.12 -21.69 -8.38
N ASP A 34 10.35 -22.36 -7.54
CA ASP A 34 8.93 -22.50 -7.72
C ASP A 34 8.43 -21.06 -7.80
N THR A 35 8.18 -20.57 -9.02
CA THR A 35 7.53 -19.28 -9.24
C THR A 35 6.07 -19.48 -8.87
N ALA A 36 5.81 -19.74 -7.59
CA ALA A 36 4.55 -19.39 -6.99
C ALA A 36 4.40 -17.89 -7.26
N GLU A 37 3.40 -17.51 -8.05
CA GLU A 37 3.01 -16.11 -8.11
C GLU A 37 2.76 -15.69 -6.67
N ALA A 38 3.48 -14.66 -6.20
CA ALA A 38 3.37 -14.22 -4.82
C ALA A 38 1.90 -13.92 -4.52
N GLU A 39 1.37 -14.51 -3.44
CA GLU A 39 -0.01 -14.26 -3.04
C GLU A 39 -0.16 -12.79 -2.65
N ILE A 40 -1.01 -12.07 -3.39
CA ILE A 40 -1.34 -10.68 -3.08
C ILE A 40 -2.36 -10.72 -1.93
N VAL A 41 -1.88 -10.52 -0.71
CA VAL A 41 -2.73 -10.49 0.49
C VAL A 41 -3.66 -9.27 0.47
N ALA A 42 -3.16 -8.10 0.05
CA ALA A 42 -3.93 -6.87 -0.10
C ALA A 42 -3.37 -6.03 -1.26
N ASP A 43 -4.25 -5.35 -1.99
CA ASP A 43 -3.89 -4.37 -3.03
C ASP A 43 -4.78 -3.14 -2.86
N TRP A 44 -4.21 -1.99 -2.51
CA TRP A 44 -4.96 -0.75 -2.31
C TRP A 44 -4.62 0.26 -3.39
N LYS A 45 -5.67 0.76 -4.04
CA LYS A 45 -5.55 1.80 -5.05
C LYS A 45 -6.24 3.07 -4.57
N PHE A 46 -5.47 4.14 -4.53
CA PHE A 46 -5.93 5.44 -4.03
C PHE A 46 -6.53 6.27 -5.17
N ASP A 47 -7.62 5.73 -5.71
CA ASP A 47 -8.36 6.28 -6.83
C ASP A 47 -9.86 6.14 -6.55
N SER A 48 -10.66 7.14 -6.93
CA SER A 48 -12.09 7.18 -6.65
C SER A 48 -12.88 6.02 -7.27
N ASP A 49 -12.37 5.37 -8.33
CA ASP A 49 -12.94 4.14 -8.86
C ASP A 49 -12.93 2.97 -7.86
N TYR A 50 -12.11 3.06 -6.81
CA TYR A 50 -11.98 2.06 -5.74
C TYR A 50 -12.69 2.46 -4.44
N PHE A 51 -13.47 3.54 -4.44
CA PHE A 51 -14.24 3.91 -3.25
C PHE A 51 -15.46 3.00 -3.10
N ALA A 52 -15.51 2.25 -1.99
CA ALA A 52 -16.63 1.38 -1.68
C ALA A 52 -17.82 2.16 -1.12
N SER A 53 -17.56 3.20 -0.31
CA SER A 53 -18.58 4.05 0.31
C SER A 53 -17.96 5.30 0.94
N GLY A 54 -18.80 6.28 1.28
CA GLY A 54 -18.41 7.44 2.08
C GLY A 54 -17.56 8.45 1.33
N SER A 55 -17.04 9.44 2.06
CA SER A 55 -16.16 10.48 1.52
C SER A 55 -15.25 11.09 2.60
N LEU A 56 -14.30 11.92 2.16
CA LEU A 56 -13.40 12.65 3.08
C LEU A 56 -14.15 13.71 3.91
N GLU A 57 -15.21 14.28 3.34
CA GLU A 57 -16.04 15.32 3.95
C GLU A 57 -16.94 14.74 5.04
N THR A 58 -17.50 13.54 4.82
CA THR A 58 -18.34 12.84 5.79
C THR A 58 -17.53 12.07 6.84
N GLY A 59 -16.25 11.79 6.55
CA GLY A 59 -15.35 11.13 7.50
C GLY A 59 -15.56 9.62 7.61
N ASP A 60 -16.23 9.00 6.63
CA ASP A 60 -16.60 7.59 6.60
C ASP A 60 -16.17 6.88 5.30
N LEU A 61 -15.18 7.46 4.59
CA LEU A 61 -14.64 6.88 3.37
C LEU A 61 -14.06 5.48 3.61
N VAL A 62 -14.46 4.55 2.75
CA VAL A 62 -13.92 3.19 2.67
C VAL A 62 -13.34 2.96 1.27
N ILE A 63 -12.08 2.54 1.21
CA ILE A 63 -11.40 2.14 -0.03
C ILE A 63 -11.38 0.63 -0.11
N GLN A 64 -11.81 0.10 -1.26
CA GLN A 64 -11.86 -1.32 -1.52
C GLN A 64 -10.45 -1.90 -1.69
N ASP A 65 -10.23 -3.08 -1.11
CA ASP A 65 -9.11 -3.95 -1.42
C ASP A 65 -9.30 -4.63 -2.78
N ALA A 66 -8.45 -4.26 -3.74
CA ALA A 66 -8.47 -4.72 -5.12
C ALA A 66 -8.03 -6.18 -5.27
N SER A 67 -7.37 -6.77 -4.26
CA SER A 67 -7.08 -8.22 -4.24
C SER A 67 -8.36 -9.05 -4.07
N GLY A 68 -9.39 -8.47 -3.46
CA GLY A 68 -10.65 -9.15 -3.14
C GLY A 68 -10.63 -9.94 -1.84
N ASN A 69 -9.57 -9.86 -1.03
CA ASN A 69 -9.41 -10.61 0.22
C ASN A 69 -10.08 -9.95 1.43
N GLY A 70 -10.74 -8.80 1.23
CA GLY A 70 -11.51 -8.12 2.27
C GLY A 70 -10.66 -7.25 3.21
N ASN A 71 -9.44 -6.90 2.81
CA ASN A 71 -8.56 -6.00 3.56
C ASN A 71 -8.87 -4.53 3.27
N ASN A 72 -10.14 -4.13 3.16
CA ASN A 72 -10.54 -2.75 2.87
C ASN A 72 -9.91 -1.77 3.86
N LEU A 73 -9.70 -0.53 3.41
CA LEU A 73 -9.25 0.56 4.27
C LEU A 73 -10.43 1.43 4.68
N GLU A 74 -10.51 1.80 5.95
CA GLU A 74 -11.43 2.81 6.48
C GLU A 74 -10.66 4.07 6.90
N LEU A 75 -11.31 5.22 6.71
CA LEU A 75 -10.78 6.51 7.10
C LEU A 75 -10.87 6.69 8.62
N ASN A 76 -9.72 6.93 9.26
CA ASN A 76 -9.64 7.29 10.67
C ASN A 76 -9.52 8.82 10.81
N THR A 77 -10.48 9.41 11.53
CA THR A 77 -10.56 10.85 11.77
C THR A 77 -10.27 11.27 13.21
N GLU A 78 -9.71 10.40 14.06
CA GLU A 78 -9.46 10.68 15.49
C GLU A 78 -8.53 11.88 15.73
N ARG A 79 -7.70 12.22 14.73
CA ARG A 79 -6.73 13.31 14.77
C ARG A 79 -7.17 14.55 13.97
N VAL A 80 -8.39 14.54 13.45
CA VAL A 80 -8.99 15.70 12.75
C VAL A 80 -9.43 16.73 13.81
N GLU A 81 -9.12 18.00 13.56
CA GLU A 81 -9.47 19.09 14.48
C GLU A 81 -11.00 19.33 14.52
N SER A 82 -11.50 19.86 15.63
CA SER A 82 -12.92 20.23 15.73
C SER A 82 -13.29 21.27 14.66
N GLY A 83 -14.41 21.07 13.98
CA GLY A 83 -14.87 21.94 12.88
C GLY A 83 -14.12 21.73 11.56
N LYS A 84 -13.28 20.69 11.47
CA LYS A 84 -12.56 20.26 10.27
C LYS A 84 -13.00 18.86 9.84
N THR A 85 -12.64 18.50 8.61
CA THR A 85 -12.88 17.17 8.02
C THR A 85 -11.58 16.57 7.53
N ALA A 86 -11.59 15.31 7.09
CA ALA A 86 -10.39 14.73 6.48
C ALA A 86 -9.98 15.47 5.19
N ALA A 87 -10.96 16.04 4.46
CA ALA A 87 -10.71 16.82 3.24
C ALA A 87 -9.84 18.08 3.47
N ASP A 88 -9.72 18.57 4.71
CA ASP A 88 -8.79 19.65 5.05
C ASP A 88 -7.31 19.21 5.06
N TYR A 89 -7.03 17.90 5.08
CA TYR A 89 -5.68 17.33 5.20
C TYR A 89 -5.31 16.36 4.08
N MET A 90 -6.27 15.84 3.33
CA MET A 90 -6.02 14.93 2.21
C MET A 90 -6.95 15.17 1.05
N SER A 91 -6.52 14.75 -0.14
CA SER A 91 -7.29 14.84 -1.38
C SER A 91 -6.84 13.75 -2.36
N PHE A 92 -7.63 13.54 -3.41
CA PHE A 92 -7.33 12.62 -4.51
C PHE A 92 -7.18 13.40 -5.83
N PRO A 93 -6.05 14.11 -6.04
CA PRO A 93 -5.79 14.76 -7.32
C PRO A 93 -5.58 13.73 -8.43
N GLU A 94 -5.92 14.10 -9.67
CA GLU A 94 -5.44 13.42 -10.88
C GLU A 94 -3.91 13.60 -10.99
N ASP A 95 -3.17 12.66 -10.40
CA ASP A 95 -1.71 12.59 -10.39
C ASP A 95 -1.34 11.11 -10.34
N SER A 96 -0.37 10.72 -11.15
CA SER A 96 0.13 9.36 -11.24
C SER A 96 1.62 9.40 -11.50
N ILE A 97 2.36 8.40 -11.02
CA ILE A 97 3.82 8.41 -11.16
C ILE A 97 4.27 8.36 -12.62
N GLN A 98 3.47 7.77 -13.52
CA GLN A 98 3.76 7.76 -14.95
C GLN A 98 2.99 8.83 -15.76
N GLY A 99 2.16 9.65 -15.12
CA GLY A 99 1.45 10.77 -15.73
C GLY A 99 0.28 10.38 -16.63
N GLU A 100 -0.30 9.18 -16.45
CA GLU A 100 -1.55 8.80 -17.09
C GLU A 100 -2.70 9.72 -16.67
N SER A 101 -3.52 10.11 -17.64
CA SER A 101 -4.76 10.86 -17.39
C SER A 101 -5.84 9.96 -16.80
N GLY A 102 -6.64 10.50 -15.89
CA GLY A 102 -7.76 9.77 -15.28
C GLY A 102 -7.34 8.72 -14.25
N THR A 103 -6.12 8.84 -13.72
CA THR A 103 -5.66 8.10 -12.55
C THR A 103 -5.43 9.10 -11.43
N GLU A 104 -5.96 8.81 -10.26
CA GLU A 104 -5.78 9.60 -9.06
C GLU A 104 -4.72 8.98 -8.13
N SER A 105 -4.20 9.79 -7.22
CA SER A 105 -3.34 9.36 -6.11
C SER A 105 -3.78 10.01 -4.81
N LEU A 106 -3.51 9.39 -3.67
CA LEU A 106 -3.71 10.01 -2.37
C LEU A 106 -2.63 11.06 -2.10
N SER A 107 -3.03 12.32 -1.96
CA SER A 107 -2.19 13.40 -1.45
C SER A 107 -2.52 13.66 0.02
N MET A 108 -1.52 13.60 0.90
CA MET A 108 -1.67 13.83 2.34
C MET A 108 -0.80 14.99 2.82
N ASN A 109 -1.37 15.88 3.63
CA ASN A 109 -0.70 17.04 4.24
C ASN A 109 -0.96 17.07 5.76
N PRO A 110 -0.51 16.05 6.52
CA PRO A 110 -0.66 16.04 7.97
C PRO A 110 0.16 17.16 8.62
N LYS A 111 -0.32 17.66 9.77
CA LYS A 111 0.41 18.65 10.56
C LYS A 111 1.01 17.98 11.79
N SER A 112 2.26 18.30 12.09
CA SER A 112 2.95 17.79 13.28
C SER A 112 3.49 18.95 14.13
N PRO A 113 2.61 19.73 14.79
CA PRO A 113 3.07 20.63 15.84
C PRO A 113 3.76 19.83 16.96
N SER A 114 4.58 20.50 17.77
CA SER A 114 5.44 19.88 18.79
C SER A 114 4.74 18.99 19.82
N GLU A 115 3.41 19.08 19.94
CA GLU A 115 2.64 18.44 21.01
C GLU A 115 1.70 17.32 20.54
N LYS A 116 1.22 17.34 19.29
CA LYS A 116 0.24 16.35 18.80
C LYS A 116 0.24 16.25 17.28
N LYS A 117 0.16 15.02 16.76
CA LYS A 117 -0.05 14.78 15.32
C LYS A 117 -1.51 15.09 14.94
N ILE A 118 -1.70 15.89 13.89
CA ILE A 118 -3.01 16.34 13.39
C ILE A 118 -3.17 15.91 11.93
N GLY A 119 -4.35 15.39 11.60
CA GLY A 119 -4.73 14.99 10.26
C GLY A 119 -5.67 13.79 10.26
N ALA A 120 -5.80 13.13 9.12
CA ALA A 120 -6.48 11.85 8.98
C ALA A 120 -5.54 10.84 8.33
N PHE A 121 -5.85 9.56 8.48
CA PHE A 121 -5.11 8.46 7.88
C PHE A 121 -6.06 7.30 7.59
N PHE A 122 -5.61 6.35 6.77
CA PHE A 122 -6.34 5.11 6.54
C PHE A 122 -5.78 4.00 7.41
N GLU A 123 -6.67 3.15 7.89
CA GLU A 123 -6.32 1.88 8.51
C GLU A 123 -7.21 0.77 7.97
N THR A 124 -6.79 -0.48 8.11
CA THR A 124 -7.62 -1.61 7.73
C THR A 124 -8.90 -1.65 8.56
N VAL A 125 -10.02 -1.99 7.92
CA VAL A 125 -11.28 -2.23 8.64
C VAL A 125 -11.08 -3.23 9.78
N SER A 126 -11.83 -3.08 10.86
CA SER A 126 -11.72 -3.94 12.06
C SER A 126 -11.64 -5.44 11.77
N GLY A 127 -12.37 -5.93 10.76
CA GLY A 127 -12.44 -7.35 10.39
C GLY A 127 -11.49 -7.80 9.28
N ALA A 128 -10.54 -6.96 8.84
CA ALA A 128 -9.61 -7.30 7.78
C ALA A 128 -8.77 -8.54 8.16
N PRO A 129 -8.71 -9.59 7.32
CA PRO A 129 -7.93 -10.80 7.63
C PRO A 129 -6.46 -10.52 7.98
N MET A 130 -5.86 -9.52 7.33
CA MET A 130 -4.48 -9.11 7.56
C MET A 130 -4.22 -8.60 8.98
N ASN A 131 -5.24 -8.15 9.72
CA ASN A 131 -5.07 -7.72 11.11
C ASN A 131 -4.63 -8.86 12.05
N THR A 132 -4.85 -10.11 11.64
CA THR A 132 -4.48 -11.32 12.38
C THR A 132 -3.40 -12.15 11.68
N GLU A 133 -2.89 -11.68 10.53
CA GLU A 133 -1.86 -12.41 9.80
C GLU A 133 -0.51 -12.38 10.52
N GLU A 134 0.16 -13.52 10.52
CA GLU A 134 1.49 -13.68 11.13
C GLU A 134 2.62 -13.67 10.09
N PHE A 135 2.28 -13.79 8.80
CA PHE A 135 3.23 -13.82 7.68
C PHE A 135 4.43 -14.75 7.92
N LYS A 136 4.17 -15.98 8.36
CA LYS A 136 5.19 -16.98 8.74
C LYS A 136 6.18 -17.32 7.63
N GLU A 137 5.74 -17.22 6.38
CA GLU A 137 6.56 -17.47 5.19
C GLU A 137 7.28 -16.21 4.67
N GLY A 138 7.23 -15.11 5.44
CA GLY A 138 7.73 -13.80 5.04
C GLY A 138 6.70 -13.02 4.20
N TYR A 139 7.02 -11.75 3.95
CA TYR A 139 6.18 -10.86 3.15
C TYR A 139 7.04 -9.80 2.46
N THR A 140 6.47 -9.21 1.40
CA THR A 140 7.00 -8.01 0.75
C THR A 140 5.93 -6.94 0.79
N ILE A 141 6.33 -5.69 1.04
CA ILE A 141 5.46 -4.52 0.89
C ILE A 141 6.00 -3.72 -0.28
N GLU A 142 5.13 -3.43 -1.23
CA GLU A 142 5.41 -2.55 -2.36
C GLU A 142 4.52 -1.31 -2.25
N ALA A 143 5.11 -0.13 -2.42
CA ALA A 143 4.37 1.13 -2.42
C ALA A 143 5.01 2.12 -3.38
N ILE A 144 4.17 2.94 -4.00
CA ILE A 144 4.58 4.06 -4.83
C ILE A 144 4.37 5.32 -4.01
N ILE A 145 5.47 6.02 -3.67
CA ILE A 145 5.42 7.28 -2.92
C ILE A 145 6.10 8.38 -3.73
N LYS A 146 5.40 9.50 -3.87
CA LYS A 146 5.95 10.75 -4.40
C LYS A 146 6.21 11.69 -3.21
N ILE A 147 7.47 12.02 -2.99
CA ILE A 147 7.89 12.96 -1.95
C ILE A 147 8.15 14.31 -2.62
N PRO A 148 7.57 15.43 -2.14
CA PRO A 148 7.82 16.73 -2.73
C PRO A 148 9.29 17.13 -2.55
N ASP A 149 9.84 17.85 -3.52
CA ASP A 149 11.16 18.49 -3.39
C ASP A 149 11.03 19.74 -2.53
N ASP A 150 10.83 19.54 -1.23
CA ASP A 150 10.67 20.60 -0.24
C ASP A 150 11.81 20.56 0.79
N SER A 151 12.57 21.65 0.82
CA SER A 151 13.64 21.90 1.79
C SER A 151 13.22 21.86 3.27
N THR A 152 11.91 21.87 3.55
CA THR A 152 11.35 21.77 4.91
C THR A 152 11.10 20.34 5.36
N LEU A 153 11.24 19.34 4.48
CA LEU A 153 11.14 17.93 4.86
C LEU A 153 12.29 17.56 5.81
N SER A 154 11.91 17.10 7.00
CA SER A 154 12.87 16.64 7.99
C SER A 154 13.62 15.40 7.49
N ALA A 155 14.93 15.34 7.76
CA ALA A 155 15.75 14.14 7.55
C ALA A 155 15.27 12.92 8.39
N TRP A 156 14.38 13.16 9.36
CA TRP A 156 13.75 12.13 10.21
C TRP A 156 12.33 11.74 9.73
N SER A 157 11.92 12.18 8.54
CA SER A 157 10.67 11.74 7.92
C SER A 157 10.76 10.26 7.56
N SER A 158 9.78 9.46 7.98
CA SER A 158 9.68 8.05 7.60
C SER A 158 8.45 7.79 6.74
N VAL A 159 8.59 6.90 5.76
CA VAL A 159 7.50 6.41 4.91
C VAL A 159 6.86 5.15 5.53
N PHE A 160 7.67 4.30 6.19
CA PHE A 160 7.20 3.10 6.87
C PHE A 160 7.56 3.13 8.34
N GLY A 161 6.60 2.77 9.20
CA GLY A 161 6.81 2.64 10.63
C GLY A 161 6.01 1.47 11.16
N GLN A 162 6.57 0.77 12.15
CA GLN A 162 5.84 -0.29 12.85
C GLN A 162 4.93 0.35 13.91
N LYS A 163 3.61 0.25 13.75
CA LYS A 163 2.65 0.60 14.80
C LYS A 163 2.47 -0.62 15.70
N GLY A 164 3.04 -0.58 16.90
CA GLY A 164 2.91 -1.63 17.89
C GLY A 164 3.58 -1.21 19.18
N THR A 165 2.81 -1.07 20.25
CA THR A 165 3.38 -0.82 21.57
C THR A 165 3.40 -2.12 22.36
N GLY A 166 4.37 -2.27 23.27
CA GLY A 166 4.35 -3.37 24.25
C GLY A 166 3.00 -3.48 24.97
N LYS A 167 2.33 -2.34 25.22
CA LYS A 167 0.98 -2.28 25.80
C LYS A 167 -0.08 -2.99 24.94
N LEU A 168 -0.08 -2.81 23.62
CA LEU A 168 -0.98 -3.54 22.71
C LEU A 168 -0.67 -5.05 22.69
N ALA A 169 0.59 -5.42 22.95
CA ALA A 169 1.03 -6.81 23.10
C ALA A 169 0.88 -7.36 24.55
N GLY A 170 0.19 -6.65 25.44
CA GLY A 170 -0.01 -7.07 26.84
C GLY A 170 1.26 -7.00 27.72
N MET A 171 2.33 -6.39 27.23
CA MET A 171 3.57 -6.18 27.98
C MET A 171 3.41 -5.02 28.95
N THR A 172 3.92 -5.21 30.17
CA THR A 172 3.78 -4.27 31.29
C THR A 172 4.97 -3.31 31.45
N GLY A 173 5.93 -3.31 30.52
CA GLY A 173 7.12 -2.45 30.56
C GLY A 173 7.52 -1.89 29.19
N GLY A 174 8.14 -0.70 29.20
CA GLY A 174 8.58 0.07 28.02
C GLY A 174 7.99 1.47 27.99
N GLU A 175 8.67 2.42 27.32
CA GLU A 175 8.08 3.72 27.01
C GLU A 175 6.85 3.51 26.12
N VAL A 176 5.76 4.18 26.49
CA VAL A 176 4.55 4.21 25.68
C VAL A 176 4.84 5.23 24.58
N GLU A 177 4.76 4.82 23.31
CA GLU A 177 4.71 5.79 22.21
C GLU A 177 3.58 6.77 22.50
N ALA A 178 3.94 8.04 22.74
CA ALA A 178 2.97 9.10 22.91
C ALA A 178 2.34 9.38 21.53
N ASN A 179 1.04 9.12 21.42
CA ASN A 179 0.25 9.43 20.22
C ASN A 179 -0.11 10.91 20.15
#